data_AF-A0A3G7YFF2-F1
#
_entry.id   AF-A0A3G7YFF2-F1
#
_cell.length_a   1.000
_cell.length_b   1.000
_cell.length_c   1.000
_cell.angle_alpha   90.00
_cell.angle_beta   90.00
_cell.angle_gamma   90.00
#
_symmetry.space_group_name_H-M   'P 1'
#
loop_
_entity.id
_entity.type
_entity.pdbx_description
1 polymer ?
#
loop_
_entity_poly.entity_id
_entity_poly.type
_entity_poly.pdbx_seq_one_letter_code
_entity_poly.pdbx_strand_id
1 'polypeptide(L)'
;MKWGELPGNSEDLLYWVLWFAVGAYSEGDLEGLLQRMFMRREGLSGDPGWEFEYEPDACSGHYIFSADQNMCGIFPYCRAYSVQTVKEAMKESMLALGVKYPERAGDLDALIYKYKL
;
A
#
# COMPACT_ATOMS: atom_id res chain seq x y z
N MET A 1 -8.03 1.45 11.53
CA MET A 1 -8.88 1.76 10.37
C MET A 1 -9.72 0.53 10.03
N LYS A 2 -11.05 0.66 9.86
CA LYS A 2 -11.82 -0.43 9.23
C LYS A 2 -11.59 -0.32 7.74
N TRP A 3 -11.44 -1.47 7.10
CA TRP A 3 -11.08 -1.57 5.70
C TRP A 3 -12.03 -0.66 4.80
N GLY A 4 -13.29 -0.45 5.16
CA GLY A 4 -14.21 0.46 4.45
C GLY A 4 -14.26 1.95 4.83
N GLU A 5 -13.43 2.44 5.76
CA GLU A 5 -13.44 3.84 6.23
C GLU A 5 -12.11 4.53 5.89
N LEU A 6 -12.12 5.37 4.85
CA LEU A 6 -10.96 6.20 4.48
C LEU A 6 -10.82 7.39 5.43
N PRO A 7 -9.60 7.91 5.59
CA PRO A 7 -9.34 9.02 6.49
C PRO A 7 -9.91 10.37 5.99
N GLY A 8 -10.36 10.45 4.73
CA GLY A 8 -10.97 11.66 4.15
C GLY A 8 -9.94 12.78 3.95
N ASN A 9 -8.66 12.41 3.77
CA ASN A 9 -7.54 13.35 3.81
C ASN A 9 -6.59 13.15 2.61
N SER A 10 -5.42 13.78 2.69
CA SER A 10 -4.40 13.73 1.64
C SER A 10 -3.91 12.34 1.25
N GLU A 11 -4.15 11.33 2.07
CA GLU A 11 -3.67 9.96 1.94
C GLU A 11 -4.75 9.00 1.40
N ASP A 12 -5.96 9.49 1.09
CA ASP A 12 -7.05 8.65 0.60
C ASP A 12 -6.65 7.84 -0.64
N LEU A 13 -5.90 8.45 -1.58
CA LEU A 13 -5.37 7.74 -2.75
C LEU A 13 -4.41 6.62 -2.34
N LEU A 14 -3.51 6.86 -1.38
CA LEU A 14 -2.57 5.86 -0.89
C LEU A 14 -3.32 4.67 -0.29
N TYR A 15 -4.28 4.91 0.60
CA TYR A 15 -5.06 3.85 1.21
C TYR A 15 -5.93 3.09 0.20
N TRP A 16 -6.50 3.77 -0.80
CA TRP A 16 -7.22 3.10 -1.89
C TRP A 16 -6.32 2.20 -2.74
N VAL A 17 -5.13 2.64 -3.11
CA VAL A 17 -4.23 1.78 -3.89
C VAL A 17 -3.74 0.60 -3.04
N LEU A 18 -3.39 0.86 -1.78
CA LEU A 18 -3.00 -0.20 -0.84
C LEU A 18 -4.13 -1.18 -0.59
N TRP A 19 -5.38 -0.73 -0.56
CA TRP A 19 -6.55 -1.61 -0.50
C TRP A 19 -6.54 -2.65 -1.61
N PHE A 20 -6.41 -2.20 -2.86
CA PHE A 20 -6.45 -3.09 -4.01
C PHE A 20 -5.20 -3.97 -4.05
N ALA A 21 -4.03 -3.39 -3.81
CA ALA A 21 -2.76 -4.12 -3.82
C ALA A 21 -2.71 -5.18 -2.71
N VAL A 22 -2.88 -4.78 -1.45
CA VAL A 22 -2.85 -5.73 -0.32
C VAL A 22 -4.01 -6.72 -0.42
N GLY A 23 -5.20 -6.30 -0.86
CA GLY A 23 -6.33 -7.19 -1.13
C GLY A 23 -5.97 -8.29 -2.13
N ALA A 24 -5.44 -7.92 -3.30
CA ALA A 24 -5.06 -8.86 -4.36
C ALA A 24 -3.95 -9.83 -3.93
N TYR A 25 -3.00 -9.37 -3.13
CA TYR A 25 -1.86 -10.19 -2.69
C TYR A 25 -2.09 -10.90 -1.35
N SER A 26 -3.19 -10.57 -0.66
CA SER A 26 -3.48 -11.11 0.67
C SER A 26 -3.54 -12.62 0.66
N GLU A 27 -4.09 -13.27 -0.36
CA GLU A 27 -4.29 -14.73 -0.36
C GLU A 27 -3.04 -15.56 -0.74
N GLY A 28 -1.91 -14.94 -1.15
CA GLY A 28 -0.79 -15.75 -1.65
C GLY A 28 0.61 -15.15 -1.67
N ASP A 29 0.81 -13.84 -1.85
CA ASP A 29 2.16 -13.29 -2.06
C ASP A 29 2.35 -11.87 -1.50
N LEU A 30 1.78 -11.63 -0.31
CA LEU A 30 1.97 -10.34 0.36
C LEU A 30 3.44 -10.05 0.65
N GLU A 31 4.25 -11.07 0.96
CA GLU A 31 5.70 -10.90 1.11
C GLU A 31 6.36 -10.46 -0.20
N GLY A 32 6.00 -11.04 -1.35
CA GLY A 32 6.50 -10.62 -2.66
C GLY A 32 6.18 -9.16 -2.96
N LEU A 33 4.97 -8.70 -2.63
CA LEU A 33 4.60 -7.28 -2.72
C LEU A 33 5.53 -6.41 -1.85
N LEU A 34 5.75 -6.79 -0.60
CA LEU A 34 6.64 -6.06 0.33
C LEU A 34 8.11 -6.06 -0.15
N GLN A 35 8.61 -7.17 -0.70
CA GLN A 35 9.94 -7.22 -1.31
C GLN A 35 10.05 -6.27 -2.49
N ARG A 36 9.05 -6.27 -3.37
CA ARG A 36 9.00 -5.40 -4.54
C ARG A 36 9.03 -3.93 -4.14
N MET A 37 8.16 -3.55 -3.21
CA MET A 37 8.07 -2.16 -2.73
C MET A 37 9.36 -1.76 -2.00
N PHE A 38 9.72 -2.42 -0.91
CA PHE A 38 10.68 -1.85 0.05
C PHE A 38 12.12 -2.34 -0.10
N MET A 39 12.35 -3.47 -0.77
CA MET A 39 13.70 -3.99 -1.00
C MET A 39 14.19 -3.69 -2.41
N ARG A 40 13.35 -3.95 -3.42
CA ARG A 40 13.69 -3.73 -4.83
C ARG A 40 13.38 -2.32 -5.32
N ARG A 41 12.49 -1.60 -4.61
CA ARG A 41 12.07 -0.24 -4.96
C ARG A 41 11.51 -0.19 -6.38
N GLU A 42 10.67 -1.18 -6.70
CA GLU A 42 10.02 -1.34 -7.98
C GLU A 42 8.56 -0.84 -7.90
N GLY A 43 8.05 -0.34 -9.02
CA GLY A 43 6.63 -0.02 -9.18
C GLY A 43 5.76 -1.23 -9.50
N LEU A 44 4.45 -1.08 -9.36
CA LEU A 44 3.44 -2.08 -9.70
C LEU A 44 2.16 -1.38 -10.15
N SER A 45 1.42 -2.01 -11.05
CA SER A 45 0.08 -1.58 -11.45
C SER A 45 -0.90 -2.74 -11.37
N GLY A 46 -2.19 -2.43 -11.30
CA GLY A 46 -3.24 -3.45 -11.22
C GLY A 46 -4.63 -2.90 -11.47
N ASP A 47 -5.62 -3.81 -11.51
CA ASP A 47 -7.02 -3.45 -11.69
C ASP A 47 -7.63 -2.91 -10.38
N PRO A 48 -8.52 -1.90 -10.42
CA PRO A 48 -9.16 -1.30 -11.59
C PRO A 48 -8.41 -0.07 -12.18
N GLY A 49 -7.09 -0.15 -12.39
CA GLY A 49 -6.29 0.92 -13.00
C GLY A 49 -5.56 1.79 -11.98
N TRP A 50 -4.96 1.16 -10.97
CA TRP A 50 -4.04 1.82 -10.03
C TRP A 50 -2.60 1.48 -10.35
N GLU A 51 -1.68 2.35 -9.92
CA GLU A 51 -0.26 2.10 -9.99
C GLU A 51 0.50 2.81 -8.86
N PHE A 52 1.70 2.34 -8.60
CA PHE A 52 2.70 3.09 -7.86
C PHE A 52 4.08 2.86 -8.46
N GLU A 53 4.96 3.82 -8.29
CA GLU A 53 6.36 3.76 -8.68
C GLU A 53 7.25 4.39 -7.61
N TYR A 54 8.49 3.94 -7.52
CA TYR A 54 9.47 4.54 -6.64
C TYR A 54 10.40 5.45 -7.43
N GLU A 55 10.47 6.71 -7.02
CA GLU A 55 11.42 7.68 -7.56
C GLU A 55 12.57 7.90 -6.58
N PRO A 56 13.83 7.59 -6.96
CA PRO A 56 14.98 7.87 -6.13
C PRO A 56 15.23 9.37 -6.00
N ASP A 57 15.57 9.84 -4.80
CA ASP A 57 16.05 11.20 -4.54
C ASP A 57 17.40 11.17 -3.80
N ALA A 58 17.97 12.35 -3.52
CA ALA A 58 19.28 12.48 -2.89
C ALA A 58 19.38 11.92 -1.45
N CYS A 59 18.26 11.64 -0.78
CA CYS A 59 18.21 11.21 0.61
C CYS A 59 17.60 9.81 0.80
N SER A 60 16.42 9.56 0.25
CA SER A 60 15.63 8.35 0.52
C SER A 60 14.62 7.96 -0.57
N GLY A 61 14.36 8.84 -1.54
CA GLY A 61 13.32 8.72 -2.55
C GLY A 61 11.91 8.93 -1.99
N HIS A 62 10.94 8.83 -2.89
CA HIS A 62 9.52 8.87 -2.59
C HIS A 62 8.77 7.91 -3.52
N TYR A 63 7.51 7.64 -3.22
CA TYR A 63 6.63 6.90 -4.13
C TYR A 63 5.64 7.83 -4.77
N ILE A 64 5.41 7.66 -6.07
CA ILE A 64 4.27 8.24 -6.76
C ILE A 64 3.21 7.16 -6.84
N PHE A 65 2.00 7.51 -6.41
CA PHE A 65 0.81 6.67 -6.54
C PHE A 65 -0.13 7.34 -7.54
N SER A 66 -0.72 6.56 -8.43
CA SER A 66 -1.72 7.02 -9.39
C SER A 66 -2.90 6.06 -9.46
N ALA A 67 -4.04 6.61 -9.88
CA ALA A 67 -5.22 5.83 -10.17
C ALA A 67 -5.98 6.49 -11.34
N ASP A 68 -6.35 5.69 -12.34
CA ASP A 68 -7.11 6.17 -13.50
C ASP A 68 -8.53 6.53 -13.04
N GLN A 69 -8.79 7.83 -12.93
CA GLN A 69 -10.07 8.37 -12.47
C GLN A 69 -11.26 7.83 -13.28
N ASN A 70 -11.09 7.50 -14.55
CA ASN A 70 -12.18 6.98 -15.39
C ASN A 70 -12.50 5.50 -15.07
N MET A 71 -11.52 4.74 -14.59
CA MET A 71 -11.64 3.31 -14.32
C MET A 71 -11.98 3.02 -12.85
N CYS A 72 -11.36 3.76 -11.92
CA CYS A 72 -11.50 3.52 -10.48
C CYS A 72 -12.31 4.59 -9.74
N GLY A 73 -12.57 5.76 -10.35
CA GLY A 73 -13.32 6.85 -9.73
C GLY A 73 -12.59 7.56 -8.57
N ILE A 74 -11.29 7.29 -8.35
CA ILE A 74 -10.52 7.83 -7.23
C ILE A 74 -10.00 9.23 -7.55
N PHE A 75 -10.07 10.13 -6.56
CA PHE A 75 -9.49 11.47 -6.62
C PHE A 75 -8.74 11.80 -5.31
N PRO A 76 -7.56 12.44 -5.34
CA PRO A 76 -6.80 12.85 -6.53
C PRO A 76 -6.28 11.66 -7.33
N TYR A 77 -6.01 11.84 -8.62
CA TYR A 77 -5.59 10.77 -9.54
C TYR A 77 -4.09 10.44 -9.48
N CYS A 78 -3.27 11.31 -8.88
CA CYS A 78 -1.82 11.11 -8.75
C CYS A 78 -1.28 11.92 -7.55
N ARG A 79 -0.38 11.32 -6.76
CA ARG A 79 0.28 12.00 -5.65
C ARG A 79 1.59 11.32 -5.24
N ALA A 80 2.57 12.15 -4.86
CA ALA A 80 3.81 11.72 -4.23
C ALA A 80 3.66 11.57 -2.71
N TYR A 81 4.21 10.49 -2.15
CA TYR A 81 4.26 10.20 -0.72
C TYR A 81 5.68 9.84 -0.29
N SER A 82 6.06 10.29 0.91
CA SER A 82 7.34 9.89 1.50
C SER A 82 7.36 8.38 1.74
N VAL A 83 8.55 7.77 1.71
CA VAL A 83 8.72 6.34 2.05
C VAL A 83 8.16 6.04 3.44
N GLN A 84 8.33 6.95 4.40
CA GLN A 84 7.82 6.77 5.76
C GLN A 84 6.29 6.73 5.79
N THR A 85 5.62 7.66 5.10
CA THR A 85 4.15 7.68 4.96
C THR A 85 3.63 6.39 4.35
N VAL A 86 4.29 5.88 3.30
CA VAL A 86 3.90 4.63 2.64
C VAL A 86 4.07 3.42 3.56
N LYS A 87 5.14 3.39 4.37
CA LYS A 87 5.36 2.33 5.36
C LYS A 87 4.29 2.33 6.45
N GLU A 88 3.97 3.50 6.99
CA GLU A 88 2.93 3.66 8.00
C GLU A 88 1.56 3.22 7.45
N ALA A 89 1.20 3.67 6.25
CA ALA A 89 -0.06 3.26 5.61
C ALA A 89 -0.11 1.74 5.30
N MET A 90 1.01 1.14 4.88
CA MET A 90 1.11 -0.31 4.68
C MET A 90 0.92 -1.06 6.00
N LYS A 91 1.58 -0.61 7.08
CA LYS A 91 1.42 -1.17 8.42
C LYS A 91 -0.05 -1.15 8.85
N GLU A 92 -0.71 0.00 8.73
CA GLU A 92 -2.11 0.15 9.10
C GLU A 92 -3.03 -0.75 8.26
N SER A 93 -2.76 -0.85 6.96
CA SER A 93 -3.51 -1.72 6.04
C SER A 93 -3.37 -3.19 6.45
N MET A 94 -2.15 -3.65 6.76
CA MET A 94 -1.89 -5.02 7.21
C MET A 94 -2.51 -5.32 8.59
N LEU A 95 -2.42 -4.40 9.55
CA LEU A 95 -3.08 -4.56 10.84
C LEU A 95 -4.60 -4.70 10.67
N ALA A 96 -5.18 -3.88 9.81
CA ALA A 96 -6.60 -3.92 9.53
C ALA A 96 -7.00 -5.20 8.76
N LEU A 97 -6.08 -5.79 7.97
CA LEU A 97 -6.26 -7.11 7.35
C LEU A 97 -6.27 -8.21 8.42
N GLY A 98 -5.39 -8.12 9.42
CA GLY A 98 -5.37 -9.04 10.57
C GLY A 98 -6.63 -8.97 11.42
N VAL A 99 -7.26 -7.80 11.55
CA VAL A 99 -8.59 -7.66 12.18
C VAL A 99 -9.66 -8.40 11.38
N LYS A 100 -9.58 -8.37 10.04
CA LYS A 100 -10.52 -9.06 9.16
C LYS A 100 -10.30 -10.58 9.12
N TYR A 101 -9.05 -11.04 9.24
CA TYR A 101 -8.63 -12.44 9.19
C TYR A 101 -7.75 -12.78 10.41
N PRO A 102 -8.34 -12.95 11.60
CA PRO A 102 -7.59 -13.13 12.85
C PRO A 102 -6.63 -14.31 12.85
N GLU A 103 -6.93 -15.37 12.09
CA GLU A 103 -6.09 -16.56 11.93
C GLU A 103 -4.74 -16.25 11.27
N ARG A 104 -4.62 -15.09 10.60
CA ARG A 104 -3.40 -14.63 9.92
C ARG A 104 -2.64 -13.54 10.66
N ALA A 105 -3.16 -13.09 11.80
CA ALA A 105 -2.57 -11.96 12.54
C ALA A 105 -1.09 -12.19 12.87
N GLY A 106 -0.71 -13.40 13.28
CA GLY A 106 0.68 -13.75 13.60
C GLY A 106 1.62 -13.64 12.39
N ASP A 107 1.17 -14.08 11.20
CA ASP A 107 1.95 -13.98 9.97
C ASP A 107 2.13 -12.52 9.54
N LEU A 108 1.08 -11.71 9.69
CA LEU A 108 1.10 -10.28 9.38
C LEU A 108 2.02 -9.51 10.32
N ASP A 109 2.01 -9.82 11.62
CA ASP A 109 2.92 -9.23 12.62
C ASP A 109 4.39 -9.58 12.30
N ALA A 110 4.67 -10.81 11.88
CA ALA A 110 6.00 -11.23 11.47
C ALA A 110 6.51 -10.43 10.26
N LEU A 111 5.64 -10.18 9.27
CA LEU A 111 5.96 -9.35 8.11
C LEU A 111 6.15 -7.88 8.49
N ILE A 112 5.27 -7.30 9.32
CA ILE A 112 5.42 -5.92 9.83
C ILE A 112 6.79 -5.74 10.51
N TYR A 113 7.17 -6.69 11.36
CA TYR A 113 8.48 -6.67 12.02
C TYR A 113 9.64 -6.79 11.02
N LYS A 114 9.58 -7.75 10.09
CA LYS A 114 10.62 -8.01 9.09
C LYS A 114 10.92 -6.79 8.21
N TYR A 115 9.88 -6.07 7.79
CA TYR A 115 10.01 -4.91 6.91
C TYR A 115 10.12 -3.58 7.65
N LYS A 116 10.08 -3.60 8.98
CA LYS A 116 10.11 -2.41 9.85
C LYS A 116 9.01 -1.40 9.45
N LEU A 117 7.78 -1.90 9.39
CA LEU A 117 6.55 -1.14 9.15
C LEU A 117 5.97 -0.63 10.48
#